data_AF-G2ZPA3-F1
#
_entry.id   AF-G2ZPA3-F1
#
_cell.length_a   1.000
_cell.length_b   1.000
_cell.length_c   1.000
_cell.angle_alpha   90.00
_cell.angle_beta   90.00
_cell.angle_gamma   90.00
#
_symmetry.space_group_name_H-M   'P 1'
#
loop_
_entity.id
_entity.type
_entity.pdbx_description
1 polymer ?
#
loop_
_entity_poly.entity_id
_entity_poly.type
_entity_poly.pdbx_seq_one_letter_code
_entity_poly.pdbx_strand_id
1 'polypeptide(L)'
;MPIAPAAQRLIDRLGLQPHPEGGFYRETYRSEERVRRGVPAVERAACTAIYYLLAEDAYSAWHRIQSDELWHFHAGDGLNVYVLEADGAVTTHRLGPALEDEQAAYQAMVPAGRWFAAERVAGAHGYTLVGCTVAPGFEFSEFALAESRALLESHPAHGDLILRLAAGPSKR
;
A
#
# COMPACT_ATOMS: atom_id res chain seq x y z
N MET A 1 7.60 19.31 -4.84
CA MET A 1 7.89 19.62 -6.27
C MET A 1 6.65 19.27 -7.07
N PRO A 2 6.38 19.82 -8.27
CA PRO A 2 5.22 19.38 -9.05
C PRO A 2 5.36 17.91 -9.48
N ILE A 3 4.22 17.20 -9.56
CA ILE A 3 4.12 15.80 -10.02
C ILE A 3 4.90 15.63 -11.32
N ALA A 4 5.74 14.59 -11.39
CA ALA A 4 6.50 14.29 -12.59
C ALA A 4 5.57 14.16 -13.82
N PRO A 5 5.91 14.72 -15.00
CA PRO A 5 5.01 14.71 -16.15
C PRO A 5 4.53 13.31 -16.57
N ALA A 6 5.37 12.28 -16.40
CA ALA A 6 4.97 10.89 -16.66
C ALA A 6 3.91 10.40 -15.67
N ALA A 7 4.05 10.73 -14.39
CA ALA A 7 3.08 10.40 -13.35
C ALA A 7 1.74 11.11 -13.60
N GLN A 8 1.76 12.41 -13.95
CA GLN A 8 0.53 13.13 -14.29
C GLN A 8 -0.20 12.47 -15.47
N ARG A 9 0.54 12.10 -16.53
CA ARG A 9 -0.06 11.37 -17.66
C ARG A 9 -0.68 10.03 -17.25
N LEU A 10 -0.06 9.30 -16.32
CA LEU A 10 -0.61 8.05 -15.80
C LEU A 10 -1.87 8.30 -14.98
N ILE A 11 -1.87 9.30 -14.09
CA ILE A 11 -3.05 9.71 -13.31
C ILE A 11 -4.22 10.02 -14.26
N ASP A 12 -3.99 10.83 -15.28
CA ASP A 12 -5.03 11.23 -16.23
C ASP A 12 -5.51 10.05 -17.09
N ARG A 13 -4.58 9.25 -17.64
CA ARG A 13 -4.92 8.13 -18.54
C ARG A 13 -5.58 6.96 -17.83
N LEU A 14 -5.20 6.72 -16.58
CA LEU A 14 -5.79 5.67 -15.74
C LEU A 14 -6.92 6.19 -14.86
N GLY A 15 -7.29 7.48 -14.95
CA GLY A 15 -8.37 8.07 -14.16
C GLY A 15 -8.19 7.86 -12.66
N LEU A 16 -6.97 8.02 -12.15
CA LEU A 16 -6.66 7.82 -10.73
C LEU A 16 -7.17 9.01 -9.92
N GLN A 17 -7.64 8.75 -8.71
CA GLN A 17 -8.13 9.74 -7.76
C GLN A 17 -7.28 9.73 -6.48
N PRO A 18 -7.15 10.83 -5.72
CA PRO A 18 -6.41 10.84 -4.46
C PRO A 18 -6.91 9.77 -3.49
N HIS A 19 -6.01 9.02 -2.86
CA HIS A 19 -6.36 8.00 -1.84
C HIS A 19 -6.23 8.59 -0.42
N PRO A 20 -7.09 8.21 0.56
CA PRO A 20 -7.06 8.77 1.91
C PRO A 20 -5.73 8.64 2.66
N GLU A 21 -4.94 7.61 2.38
CA GLU A 21 -3.65 7.35 3.04
C GLU A 21 -2.45 8.03 2.36
N GLY A 22 -2.68 8.69 1.21
CA GLY A 22 -1.65 9.24 0.33
C GLY A 22 -1.65 8.58 -1.05
N GLY A 23 -1.08 9.26 -2.03
CA GLY A 23 -1.02 8.79 -3.42
C GLY A 23 -2.35 8.90 -4.18
N PHE A 24 -2.43 8.17 -5.28
CA PHE A 24 -3.58 8.11 -6.18
C PHE A 24 -3.96 6.66 -6.45
N TYR A 25 -5.25 6.37 -6.58
CA TYR A 25 -5.74 5.03 -6.80
C TYR A 25 -6.98 5.00 -7.71
N ARG A 26 -7.30 3.81 -8.22
CA ARG A 26 -8.59 3.51 -8.83
C ARG A 26 -8.86 2.02 -8.76
N GLU A 27 -10.04 1.63 -8.27
CA GLU A 27 -10.52 0.25 -8.39
C GLU A 27 -10.78 -0.11 -9.85
N THR A 28 -10.14 -1.19 -10.32
CA THR A 28 -10.23 -1.68 -11.70
C THR A 28 -11.06 -2.94 -11.81
N TYR A 29 -11.22 -3.68 -10.71
CA TYR A 29 -11.98 -4.91 -10.68
C TYR A 29 -12.58 -5.14 -9.28
N ARG A 30 -13.82 -5.63 -9.27
CA ARG A 30 -14.48 -6.22 -8.11
C ARG A 30 -15.26 -7.43 -8.58
N SER A 31 -15.01 -8.57 -7.96
CA SER A 31 -15.66 -9.83 -8.33
C SER A 31 -17.16 -9.77 -8.03
N GLU A 32 -17.97 -10.26 -8.98
CA GLU A 32 -19.39 -10.53 -8.76
C GLU A 32 -19.61 -11.77 -7.88
N GLU A 33 -18.64 -12.69 -7.84
CA GLU A 33 -18.68 -13.84 -6.95
C GLU A 33 -18.46 -13.40 -5.49
N ARG A 34 -19.22 -14.02 -4.59
CA ARG A 34 -19.22 -13.72 -3.16
C ARG A 34 -18.65 -14.91 -2.38
N VAL A 35 -17.76 -14.65 -1.44
CA VAL A 35 -17.18 -15.64 -0.52
C VAL A 35 -17.48 -15.27 0.93
N ARG A 36 -17.47 -16.28 1.82
CA ARG A 36 -17.68 -16.10 3.26
C ARG A 36 -16.34 -16.20 3.99
N ARG A 37 -16.01 -15.19 4.80
CA ARG A 37 -14.76 -15.12 5.58
C ARG A 37 -15.07 -14.99 7.08
N GLY A 38 -14.30 -15.68 7.92
CA GLY A 38 -14.33 -15.53 9.39
C GLY A 38 -15.49 -16.22 10.09
N VAL A 39 -15.57 -16.01 11.41
CA VAL A 39 -16.63 -16.51 12.31
C VAL A 39 -17.05 -15.38 13.27
N PRO A 40 -18.31 -14.89 13.24
CA PRO A 40 -19.36 -15.27 12.30
C PRO A 40 -19.00 -14.91 10.85
N ALA A 41 -19.53 -15.68 9.90
CA ALA A 41 -19.21 -15.51 8.49
C ALA A 41 -19.70 -14.15 7.98
N VAL A 42 -18.81 -13.42 7.31
CA VAL A 42 -19.14 -12.18 6.61
C VAL A 42 -18.93 -12.36 5.12
N GLU A 43 -19.86 -11.88 4.30
CA GLU A 43 -19.77 -11.98 2.85
C GLU A 43 -18.92 -10.86 2.24
N ARG A 44 -18.01 -11.21 1.35
CA ARG A 44 -17.11 -10.30 0.62
C ARG A 44 -17.10 -10.67 -0.85
N ALA A 45 -16.73 -9.72 -1.72
CA ALA A 45 -16.38 -10.08 -3.10
C ALA A 45 -15.21 -11.09 -3.05
N ALA A 46 -15.14 -12.02 -3.99
CA ALA A 46 -14.04 -13.00 -4.01
C ALA A 46 -12.67 -12.31 -4.13
N CYS A 47 -12.63 -11.17 -4.84
CA CYS A 47 -11.41 -10.42 -5.12
C CYS A 47 -11.74 -8.97 -5.52
N THR A 48 -10.84 -8.05 -5.20
CA THR A 48 -10.79 -6.69 -5.75
C THR A 48 -9.39 -6.37 -6.25
N ALA A 49 -9.27 -5.55 -7.27
CA ALA A 49 -7.98 -5.05 -7.75
C ALA A 49 -8.02 -3.53 -8.00
N ILE A 50 -6.91 -2.86 -7.73
CA ILE A 50 -6.74 -1.43 -7.95
C ILE A 50 -5.44 -1.14 -8.72
N TYR A 51 -5.39 0.02 -9.37
CA TYR A 51 -4.12 0.71 -9.58
C TYR A 51 -3.84 1.62 -8.40
N TYR A 52 -2.56 1.75 -8.03
CA TYR A 52 -2.08 2.65 -7.00
C TYR A 52 -0.77 3.32 -7.44
N LEU A 53 -0.66 4.63 -7.23
CA LEU A 53 0.47 5.45 -7.67
C LEU A 53 0.93 6.37 -6.53
N LEU A 54 2.21 6.30 -6.21
CA LEU A 54 2.89 7.27 -5.36
C LEU A 54 3.78 8.16 -6.22
N ALA A 55 3.69 9.47 -6.04
CA ALA A 55 4.52 10.46 -6.70
C ALA A 55 4.95 11.53 -5.70
N GLU A 56 6.00 12.29 -6.04
CA GLU A 56 6.55 13.31 -5.17
C GLU A 56 6.97 12.72 -3.80
N ASP A 57 6.57 13.39 -2.71
CA ASP A 57 6.80 13.02 -1.31
C ASP A 57 5.61 12.24 -0.72
N ALA A 58 4.67 11.77 -1.56
CA ALA A 58 3.56 10.94 -1.11
C ALA A 58 4.06 9.55 -0.69
N TYR A 59 3.46 9.04 0.38
CA TYR A 59 3.64 7.69 0.89
C TYR A 59 2.27 7.09 1.21
N SER A 60 2.22 5.77 1.35
CA SER A 60 1.10 5.06 1.94
C SER A 60 1.33 5.00 3.45
N ALA A 61 0.50 5.73 4.22
CA ALA A 61 0.62 5.77 5.67
C ALA A 61 0.37 4.40 6.32
N TRP A 62 0.85 4.22 7.57
CA TRP A 62 0.60 2.99 8.32
C TRP A 62 -0.90 2.65 8.41
N HIS A 63 -1.25 1.52 7.82
CA HIS A 63 -2.61 1.02 7.79
C HIS A 63 -2.64 -0.51 7.86
N ARG A 64 -3.84 -1.08 8.02
CA ARG A 64 -4.07 -2.52 7.92
C ARG A 64 -5.43 -2.80 7.33
N ILE A 65 -5.56 -3.99 6.75
CA ILE A 65 -6.80 -4.52 6.20
C ILE A 65 -7.05 -5.95 6.70
N GLN A 66 -8.25 -6.48 6.47
CA GLN A 66 -8.67 -7.80 7.00
C GLN A 66 -8.49 -8.96 6.00
N SER A 67 -7.71 -8.77 4.94
CA SER A 67 -7.39 -9.80 3.95
C SER A 67 -5.99 -9.61 3.41
N ASP A 68 -5.43 -10.66 2.82
CA ASP A 68 -4.10 -10.57 2.23
C ASP A 68 -4.13 -9.59 1.06
N GLU A 69 -3.07 -8.77 0.95
CA GLU A 69 -2.88 -7.85 -0.16
C GLU A 69 -1.64 -8.22 -0.95
N LEU A 70 -1.83 -8.43 -2.25
CA LEU A 70 -0.73 -8.64 -3.19
C LEU A 70 -0.42 -7.34 -3.91
N TRP A 71 0.83 -6.91 -3.81
CA TRP A 71 1.39 -5.74 -4.48
C TRP A 71 2.15 -6.17 -5.72
N HIS A 72 1.94 -5.48 -6.84
CA HIS A 72 2.50 -5.81 -8.15
C HIS A 72 3.18 -4.58 -8.74
N PHE A 73 4.49 -4.63 -8.94
CA PHE A 73 5.21 -3.54 -9.60
C PHE A 73 4.82 -3.44 -11.08
N HIS A 74 4.60 -2.21 -11.57
CA HIS A 74 4.29 -1.96 -12.98
C HIS A 74 5.29 -1.02 -13.65
N ALA A 75 5.59 0.14 -13.03
CA ALA A 75 6.48 1.13 -13.63
C ALA A 75 7.00 2.15 -12.61
N GLY A 76 8.06 2.87 -13.00
CA GLY A 76 8.62 3.98 -12.22
C GLY A 76 9.80 3.54 -11.35
N ASP A 77 10.03 4.28 -10.27
CA ASP A 77 11.02 3.95 -9.27
C ASP A 77 10.56 2.75 -8.42
N GLY A 78 11.49 2.08 -7.76
CA GLY A 78 11.16 1.01 -6.82
C GLY A 78 10.23 1.47 -5.69
N LEU A 79 9.60 0.51 -5.02
CA LEU A 79 8.73 0.74 -3.88
C LEU A 79 9.21 -0.12 -2.70
N ASN A 80 9.25 0.46 -1.50
CA ASN A 80 9.36 -0.30 -0.27
C ASN A 80 7.97 -0.47 0.34
N VAL A 81 7.61 -1.70 0.66
CA VAL A 81 6.47 -2.04 1.52
C VAL A 81 7.01 -2.56 2.84
N TYR A 82 6.81 -1.80 3.91
CA TYR A 82 7.21 -2.15 5.26
C TYR A 82 6.07 -2.85 5.97
N VAL A 83 6.34 -3.98 6.62
CA VAL A 83 5.35 -4.76 7.36
C VAL A 83 5.84 -4.95 8.78
N LEU A 84 5.02 -4.59 9.77
CA LEU A 84 5.28 -4.87 11.17
C LEU A 84 4.84 -6.29 11.53
N GLU A 85 5.82 -7.09 11.94
CA GLU A 85 5.66 -8.51 12.23
C GLU A 85 5.18 -8.76 13.67
N ALA A 86 4.69 -9.98 13.94
CA ALA A 86 4.15 -10.33 15.26
C ALA A 86 5.20 -10.33 16.36
N ASP A 87 6.47 -10.56 16.00
CA ASP A 87 7.60 -10.55 16.91
C ASP A 87 8.19 -9.15 17.14
N GLY A 88 7.57 -8.12 16.53
CA GLY A 88 7.99 -6.73 16.63
C GLY A 88 9.02 -6.31 15.58
N ALA A 89 9.47 -7.20 14.70
CA ALA A 89 10.37 -6.86 13.61
C ALA A 89 9.67 -6.09 12.48
N VAL A 90 10.47 -5.46 11.60
CA VAL A 90 10.00 -4.90 10.33
C VAL A 90 10.56 -5.71 9.18
N THR A 91 9.66 -6.32 8.40
CA THR A 91 10.01 -6.86 7.08
C THR A 91 9.90 -5.75 6.05
N THR A 92 10.84 -5.67 5.11
CA THR A 92 10.75 -4.75 3.97
C THR A 92 10.70 -5.55 2.68
N HIS A 93 9.60 -5.42 1.93
CA HIS A 93 9.51 -5.93 0.57
C HIS A 93 9.93 -4.82 -0.40
N ARG A 94 11.04 -5.03 -1.12
CA ARG A 94 11.46 -4.17 -2.22
C ARG A 94 10.75 -4.64 -3.50
N LEU A 95 9.94 -3.76 -4.07
CA LEU A 95 9.28 -3.96 -5.35
C LEU A 95 9.96 -3.12 -6.43
N GLY A 96 10.16 -3.70 -7.61
CA GLY A 96 10.87 -3.04 -8.70
C GLY A 96 11.35 -4.02 -9.77
N PRO A 97 12.09 -3.52 -10.78
CA PRO A 97 12.67 -4.37 -11.82
C PRO A 97 13.80 -5.24 -11.25
N ALA A 98 13.52 -6.52 -11.01
CA ALA A 98 14.47 -7.48 -10.40
C ALA A 98 15.77 -7.70 -11.20
N LEU A 99 15.82 -7.30 -12.47
CA LEU A 99 17.04 -7.33 -13.29
C LEU A 99 17.97 -6.14 -13.02
N GLU A 100 17.47 -5.08 -12.38
CA GLU A 100 18.19 -3.84 -12.10
C GLU A 100 18.51 -3.69 -10.60
N ASP A 101 17.73 -4.34 -9.73
CA ASP A 101 17.93 -4.40 -8.29
C ASP A 101 17.74 -5.85 -7.79
N GLU A 102 18.83 -6.47 -7.33
CA GLU A 102 18.83 -7.86 -6.84
C GLU A 102 17.96 -8.05 -5.57
N GLN A 103 17.65 -6.98 -4.84
CA GLN A 103 16.75 -7.03 -3.70
C GLN A 103 15.28 -6.94 -4.12
N ALA A 104 15.01 -6.49 -5.35
CA ALA A 104 13.67 -6.23 -5.83
C ALA A 104 12.98 -7.47 -6.37
N ALA A 105 11.67 -7.55 -6.13
CA ALA A 105 10.77 -8.48 -6.79
C ALA A 105 9.67 -7.73 -7.54
N TYR A 106 9.00 -8.40 -8.48
CA TYR A 106 7.83 -7.82 -9.14
C TYR A 106 6.56 -7.92 -8.29
N GLN A 107 6.55 -8.79 -7.27
CA GLN A 107 5.38 -9.08 -6.45
C GLN A 107 5.77 -9.28 -4.99
N ALA A 108 4.89 -8.85 -4.08
CA ALA A 108 5.00 -9.07 -2.64
C ALA A 108 3.60 -9.24 -2.05
N MET A 109 3.49 -9.98 -0.94
CA MET A 109 2.22 -10.20 -0.25
C MET A 109 2.33 -9.70 1.19
N VAL A 110 1.36 -8.88 1.60
CA VAL A 110 1.18 -8.44 2.98
C VAL A 110 0.07 -9.28 3.61
N PRO A 111 0.33 -10.02 4.70
CA PRO A 111 -0.68 -10.82 5.36
C PRO A 111 -1.80 -9.98 6.00
N ALA A 112 -3.01 -10.53 6.01
CA ALA A 112 -4.17 -9.94 6.66
C ALA A 112 -3.88 -9.52 8.12
N GLY A 113 -4.37 -8.34 8.51
CA GLY A 113 -4.29 -7.81 9.87
C GLY A 113 -2.94 -7.23 10.28
N ARG A 114 -1.90 -7.33 9.43
CA ARG A 114 -0.60 -6.70 9.65
C ARG A 114 -0.69 -5.19 9.44
N TRP A 115 0.06 -4.44 10.25
CA TRP A 115 0.30 -3.02 9.98
C TRP A 115 1.39 -2.91 8.93
N PHE A 116 1.13 -2.13 7.88
CA PHE A 116 2.07 -1.90 6.81
C PHE A 116 1.98 -0.47 6.29
N ALA A 117 3.07 -0.01 5.69
CA ALA A 117 3.20 1.30 5.06
C ALA A 117 4.08 1.15 3.82
N ALA A 118 3.94 2.05 2.86
CA ALA A 118 4.75 1.98 1.65
C ALA A 118 5.30 3.34 1.25
N GLU A 119 6.52 3.35 0.74
CA GLU A 119 7.13 4.56 0.20
C GLU A 119 7.96 4.27 -1.03
N ARG A 120 8.02 5.25 -1.93
CA ARG A 120 8.83 5.17 -3.13
C ARG A 120 10.32 5.19 -2.75
N VAL A 121 11.09 4.34 -3.41
CA VAL A 121 12.55 4.40 -3.40
C VAL A 121 12.99 5.55 -4.28
N ALA A 122 13.87 6.41 -3.79
CA ALA A 122 14.37 7.53 -4.59
C ALA A 122 15.01 7.01 -5.89
N GLY A 123 14.54 7.55 -7.03
CA GLY A 123 15.01 7.18 -8.35
C GLY A 123 14.75 8.29 -9.36
N ALA A 124 15.04 7.98 -10.63
CA ALA A 124 15.02 8.96 -11.72
C ALA A 124 13.61 9.36 -12.18
N HIS A 125 12.59 8.55 -11.87
CA HIS A 125 11.24 8.74 -12.40
C HIS A 125 10.39 9.67 -11.55
N GLY A 126 10.59 9.70 -10.23
CA GLY A 126 9.82 10.54 -9.31
C GLY A 126 8.40 10.03 -9.04
N TYR A 127 8.10 8.79 -9.43
CA TYR A 127 6.84 8.11 -9.14
C TYR A 127 7.04 6.59 -9.15
N THR A 128 6.11 5.86 -8.57
CA THR A 128 5.98 4.40 -8.69
C THR A 128 4.52 4.04 -8.91
N LEU A 129 4.26 3.18 -9.89
CA LEU A 129 2.95 2.64 -10.22
C LEU A 129 2.95 1.15 -9.88
N VAL A 130 1.95 0.75 -9.10
CA VAL A 130 1.71 -0.63 -8.72
C VAL A 130 0.25 -1.01 -8.93
N GLY A 131 -0.02 -2.31 -8.95
CA GLY A 131 -1.36 -2.88 -8.80
C GLY A 131 -1.48 -3.58 -7.46
N CYS A 132 -2.60 -3.38 -6.76
CA CYS A 132 -2.89 -4.11 -5.53
C CYS A 132 -4.12 -4.99 -5.71
N THR A 133 -4.01 -6.25 -5.29
CA THR A 133 -5.09 -7.24 -5.34
C THR A 133 -5.38 -7.74 -3.93
N VAL A 134 -6.64 -7.70 -3.52
CA VAL A 134 -7.07 -8.12 -2.18
C VAL A 134 -8.10 -9.24 -2.32
N ALA A 135 -7.87 -10.35 -1.60
CA ALA A 135 -8.75 -11.51 -1.61
C ALA A 135 -8.86 -12.15 -0.22
N PRO A 136 -10.07 -12.31 0.34
CA PRO A 136 -11.36 -11.77 -0.12
C PRO A 136 -11.35 -10.24 -0.24
N GLY A 137 -12.17 -9.72 -1.17
CA GLY A 137 -12.14 -8.34 -1.64
C GLY A 137 -12.18 -7.26 -0.56
N PHE A 138 -11.52 -6.15 -0.85
CA PHE A 138 -11.40 -4.98 0.01
C PHE A 138 -12.75 -4.32 0.30
N GLU A 139 -12.91 -3.90 1.56
CA GLU A 139 -14.01 -3.08 2.03
C GLU A 139 -13.46 -1.98 2.93
N PHE A 140 -13.89 -0.73 2.71
CA PHE A 140 -13.44 0.41 3.53
C PHE A 140 -13.78 0.26 5.02
N SER A 141 -14.83 -0.48 5.37
CA SER A 141 -15.17 -0.79 6.76
C SER A 141 -14.10 -1.63 7.48
N GLU A 142 -13.18 -2.22 6.74
CA GLU A 142 -12.11 -3.10 7.23
C GLU A 142 -10.72 -2.49 7.11
N PHE A 143 -10.66 -1.28 6.54
CA PHE A 143 -9.47 -0.46 6.48
C PHE A 143 -9.32 0.33 7.77
N ALA A 144 -8.15 0.24 8.39
CA ALA A 144 -7.82 1.01 9.59
C ALA A 144 -6.49 1.75 9.37
N LEU A 145 -6.51 3.06 9.56
CA LEU A 145 -5.29 3.85 9.72
C LEU A 145 -4.77 3.71 11.14
N ALA A 146 -3.47 3.72 11.28
CA ALA A 146 -2.85 3.52 12.57
C ALA A 146 -2.74 4.81 13.39
N GLU A 147 -2.94 4.69 14.70
CA GLU A 147 -2.56 5.74 15.64
C GLU A 147 -1.07 5.62 15.96
N SER A 148 -0.28 6.63 15.61
CA SER A 148 1.18 6.59 15.75
C SER A 148 1.63 6.25 17.17
N ARG A 149 0.93 6.76 18.19
CA ARG A 149 1.24 6.46 19.59
C ARG A 149 1.12 4.96 19.90
N ALA A 150 0.03 4.33 19.49
CA ALA A 150 -0.19 2.89 19.72
C ALA A 150 0.83 2.03 18.96
N LEU A 151 1.22 2.46 17.76
CA LEU A 151 2.28 1.78 17.00
C LEU A 151 3.64 1.89 17.69
N LEU A 152 4.00 3.07 18.19
CA LEU A 152 5.24 3.30 18.91
C LEU A 152 5.34 2.52 20.22
N GLU A 153 4.22 2.39 20.94
CA GLU A 153 4.15 1.60 22.17
C GLU A 153 4.38 0.10 21.90
N SER A 154 3.94 -0.41 20.75
CA SER A 154 4.11 -1.82 20.36
C SER A 154 5.43 -2.11 19.63
N HIS A 155 6.01 -1.13 18.94
CA HIS A 155 7.21 -1.30 18.10
C HIS A 155 8.25 -0.17 18.36
N PRO A 156 8.71 0.00 19.62
CA PRO A 156 9.55 1.14 19.99
C PRO A 156 10.91 1.16 19.26
N ALA A 157 11.42 0.00 18.84
CA ALA A 157 12.67 -0.11 18.10
C ALA A 157 12.64 0.53 16.69
N HIS A 158 11.45 0.83 16.17
CA HIS A 158 11.25 1.33 14.80
C HIS A 158 10.66 2.74 14.76
N GLY A 159 10.83 3.51 15.84
CA GLY A 159 10.16 4.80 16.02
C GLY A 159 10.35 5.79 14.87
N ASP A 160 11.56 5.91 14.32
CA ASP A 160 11.85 6.83 13.22
C ASP A 160 11.05 6.47 11.95
N LEU A 161 10.96 5.17 11.61
CA LEU A 161 10.17 4.70 10.47
C LEU A 161 8.67 4.92 10.72
N ILE A 162 8.21 4.65 11.93
CA ILE A 162 6.81 4.80 12.33
C ILE A 162 6.36 6.25 12.22
N LEU A 163 7.15 7.18 12.76
CA LEU A 163 6.85 8.61 12.73
C LEU A 163 6.92 9.18 11.33
N ARG A 164 7.87 8.72 10.51
CA ARG A 164 8.05 9.20 9.14
C ARG A 164 6.89 8.86 8.21
N LEU A 165 6.26 7.70 8.42
CA LEU A 165 5.12 7.22 7.62
C LEU A 165 3.80 7.23 8.41
N ALA A 166 3.74 8.02 9.48
CA ALA A 166 2.53 8.25 10.24
C ALA A 166 1.46 8.90 9.37
N ALA A 167 0.18 8.60 9.62
CA ALA A 167 -0.89 9.34 9.00
C ALA A 167 -0.73 10.83 9.35
N GLY A 168 -0.61 11.69 8.32
CA GLY A 168 -0.56 13.14 8.53
C GLY A 168 -1.84 13.63 9.24
N PRO A 169 -1.83 14.84 9.83
CA PRO A 169 -3.06 15.43 10.36
C PRO A 169 -4.09 15.42 9.23
N SER A 170 -5.20 14.70 9.44
CA SER A 170 -6.33 14.60 8.49
C SER A 170 -6.57 15.98 7.89
N LYS A 171 -6.23 16.13 6.60
CA LYS A 171 -6.52 17.36 5.87
C LYS A 171 -8.03 17.41 5.72
N ARG A 172 -8.68 18.05 6.70
CA ARG A 172 -10.06 18.52 6.58
C ARG A 172 -10.12 19.67 5.59
#